data_AF-A0A3D5X8H2-F1
#
_entry.id   AF-A0A3D5X8H2-F1
#
_cell.length_a   1.000
_cell.length_b   1.000
_cell.length_c   1.000
_cell.angle_alpha   90.00
_cell.angle_beta   90.00
_cell.angle_gamma   90.00
#
_symmetry.space_group_name_H-M   'P 1'
#
loop_
_entity.id
_entity.type
_entity.pdbx_description
1 polymer ?
#
loop_
_entity_poly.entity_id
_entity_poly.type
_entity_poly.pdbx_seq_one_letter_code
_entity_poly.pdbx_strand_id
1 'polypeptide(L)'
;MLNAQFDFNVYDAALATFAQTDVSFKNLNSKLTEGFSYYGWNNLMGIISGNHDKGRFISYAGGSLSFDEDAKYAGWTRKIGVGNPLGYKRLQMFNAFNLTIPGVPTIYQGDEFGQPGGNDPDNRKMMQFEGLNDSEQQTLAVTKKLTALRRSNMALNYGTFEPLLITDNVYAYARTYMGNVVVVVFNNSNSSTKIEMELPARFAELNFSSNFSSDFSKSGEKLYVKLDGFSFDVFTSI
;
A
#
# COMPACT_ATOMS: atom_id res chain seq x y z
N MET A 1 -23.28 17.52 6.88
CA MET A 1 -22.33 16.81 6.00
C MET A 1 -21.41 15.97 6.88
N LEU A 2 -21.04 14.77 6.43
CA LEU A 2 -20.09 13.92 7.14
C LEU A 2 -18.68 14.52 7.07
N ASN A 3 -17.87 14.32 8.12
CA ASN A 3 -16.47 14.73 8.11
C ASN A 3 -15.56 13.76 7.33
N ALA A 4 -16.00 12.51 7.21
CA ALA A 4 -15.27 11.43 6.54
C ALA A 4 -16.22 10.27 6.19
N GLN A 5 -15.79 9.41 5.27
CA GLN A 5 -16.38 8.11 4.95
C GLN A 5 -15.28 7.17 4.48
N PHE A 6 -15.54 5.86 4.44
CA PHE A 6 -14.59 4.91 3.84
C PHE A 6 -14.52 5.12 2.32
N ASP A 7 -13.29 5.18 1.80
CA ASP A 7 -13.04 5.35 0.37
C ASP A 7 -12.99 4.00 -0.34
N PHE A 8 -14.17 3.48 -0.68
CA PHE A 8 -14.29 2.22 -1.42
C PHE A 8 -13.74 2.30 -2.84
N ASN A 9 -13.72 3.48 -3.47
CA ASN A 9 -13.19 3.65 -4.82
C ASN A 9 -11.68 3.44 -4.84
N VAL A 10 -10.96 4.06 -3.89
CA VAL A 10 -9.52 3.85 -3.73
C VAL A 10 -9.24 2.41 -3.25
N TYR A 11 -10.03 1.88 -2.31
CA TYR A 11 -9.88 0.52 -1.82
C TYR A 11 -10.00 -0.53 -2.94
N ASP A 12 -11.09 -0.53 -3.71
CA ASP A 12 -11.32 -1.54 -4.74
C ASP A 12 -10.26 -1.44 -5.85
N ALA A 13 -9.84 -0.21 -6.22
CA ALA A 13 -8.76 0.00 -7.18
C ALA A 13 -7.39 -0.47 -6.66
N ALA A 14 -7.07 -0.20 -5.39
CA ALA A 14 -5.82 -0.61 -4.77
C ALA A 14 -5.78 -2.12 -4.57
N LEU A 15 -6.88 -2.73 -4.13
CA LEU A 15 -7.01 -4.18 -4.01
C LEU A 15 -6.74 -4.87 -5.35
N ALA A 16 -7.40 -4.44 -6.42
CA ALA A 16 -7.20 -5.00 -7.75
C ALA A 16 -5.74 -4.82 -8.24
N THR A 17 -5.16 -3.64 -8.03
CA THR A 17 -3.80 -3.30 -8.49
C THR A 17 -2.73 -4.08 -7.72
N PHE A 18 -2.75 -4.08 -6.40
CA PHE A 18 -1.69 -4.72 -5.61
C PHE A 18 -1.81 -6.24 -5.53
N ALA A 19 -3.00 -6.82 -5.73
CA ALA A 19 -3.18 -8.27 -5.75
C ALA A 19 -2.82 -8.91 -7.10
N GLN A 20 -2.87 -8.16 -8.20
CA GLN A 20 -2.65 -8.66 -9.57
C GLN A 20 -1.46 -7.94 -10.24
N THR A 21 -0.98 -8.40 -11.39
CA THR A 21 0.13 -7.74 -12.15
C THR A 21 -0.31 -7.17 -13.49
N ASP A 22 -1.51 -7.49 -13.93
CA ASP A 22 -2.13 -7.05 -15.18
C ASP A 22 -3.06 -5.83 -14.96
N VAL A 23 -3.23 -5.39 -13.71
CA VAL A 23 -3.97 -4.18 -13.36
C VAL A 23 -3.00 -3.02 -13.14
N SER A 24 -3.10 -1.98 -13.97
CA SER A 24 -2.16 -0.85 -14.02
C SER A 24 -2.31 0.12 -12.86
N PHE A 25 -1.17 0.59 -12.31
CA PHE A 25 -1.14 1.70 -11.34
C PHE A 25 -1.74 3.01 -11.86
N LYS A 26 -1.86 3.19 -13.18
CA LYS A 26 -2.55 4.36 -13.76
C LYS A 26 -4.02 4.42 -13.35
N ASN A 27 -4.69 3.27 -13.27
CA ASN A 27 -6.08 3.20 -12.81
C ASN A 27 -6.20 3.58 -11.32
N LEU A 28 -5.30 3.04 -10.49
CA LEU A 28 -5.24 3.40 -9.06
C LEU A 28 -5.02 4.90 -8.87
N ASN A 29 -4.03 5.49 -9.56
CA ASN A 29 -3.77 6.92 -9.49
C ASN A 29 -5.00 7.73 -9.93
N SER A 30 -5.70 7.32 -11.00
CA SER A 30 -6.91 8.00 -11.44
C SER A 30 -7.97 8.03 -10.34
N LYS A 31 -8.24 6.92 -9.65
CA LYS A 31 -9.22 6.86 -8.56
C LYS A 31 -8.82 7.67 -7.34
N LEU A 32 -7.54 7.66 -7.01
CA LEU A 32 -7.01 8.49 -5.92
C LEU A 32 -7.15 10.00 -6.23
N THR A 33 -6.77 10.42 -7.44
CA THR A 33 -6.85 11.83 -7.86
C THR A 33 -8.30 12.32 -8.01
N GLU A 34 -9.22 11.46 -8.46
CA GLU A 34 -10.66 11.74 -8.48
C GLU A 34 -11.17 12.04 -7.06
N GLY A 35 -10.78 11.23 -6.07
CA GLY A 35 -11.07 11.48 -4.66
C GLY A 35 -10.55 12.85 -4.19
N PHE A 36 -9.31 13.21 -4.54
CA PHE A 36 -8.76 14.53 -4.18
C PHE A 36 -9.51 15.70 -4.81
N SER A 37 -10.04 15.54 -6.03
CA SER A 37 -10.82 16.58 -6.71
C SER A 37 -12.14 16.91 -5.98
N TYR A 38 -12.71 15.93 -5.29
CA TYR A 38 -13.99 16.06 -4.60
C TYR A 38 -13.83 16.41 -3.11
N TYR A 39 -12.91 15.74 -2.42
CA TYR A 39 -12.74 15.85 -0.96
C TYR A 39 -11.55 16.73 -0.55
N GLY A 40 -10.75 17.18 -1.52
CA GLY A 40 -9.51 17.93 -1.29
C GLY A 40 -8.28 17.03 -1.16
N TRP A 41 -7.11 17.64 -1.39
CA TRP A 41 -5.81 16.97 -1.39
C TRP A 41 -5.30 16.59 0.00
N ASN A 42 -5.84 17.22 1.04
CA ASN A 42 -5.63 16.88 2.43
C ASN A 42 -7.00 16.65 3.08
N ASN A 43 -7.48 15.42 3.02
CA ASN A 43 -8.81 15.01 3.42
C ASN A 43 -8.77 13.98 4.56
N LEU A 44 -9.93 13.73 5.16
CA LEU A 44 -10.10 12.76 6.25
C LEU A 44 -10.73 11.43 5.81
N MET A 45 -10.76 11.15 4.50
CA MET A 45 -11.36 9.92 3.97
C MET A 45 -10.66 8.70 4.57
N GLY A 46 -11.45 7.69 4.95
CA GLY A 46 -10.93 6.47 5.54
C GLY A 46 -10.35 5.57 4.46
N ILE A 47 -9.02 5.44 4.44
CA ILE A 47 -8.29 4.55 3.53
C ILE A 47 -8.19 3.19 4.21
N ILE A 48 -8.99 2.22 3.74
CA ILE A 48 -9.17 0.94 4.41
C ILE A 48 -8.29 -0.17 3.81
N SER A 49 -7.80 -1.10 4.63
CA SER A 49 -7.21 -2.37 4.15
C SER A 49 -8.28 -3.43 3.85
N GLY A 50 -9.48 -3.26 4.40
CA GLY A 50 -10.58 -4.21 4.31
C GLY A 50 -11.67 -3.87 5.31
N ASN A 51 -12.68 -4.73 5.39
CA ASN A 51 -13.74 -4.67 6.39
C ASN A 51 -14.40 -6.04 6.56
N HIS A 52 -15.47 -6.09 7.35
CA HIS A 52 -16.22 -7.31 7.66
C HIS A 52 -17.20 -7.76 6.57
N ASP A 53 -17.28 -7.07 5.43
CA ASP A 53 -18.19 -7.33 4.31
C ASP A 53 -17.46 -7.58 2.96
N LYS A 54 -16.13 -7.71 3.01
CA LYS A 54 -15.26 -7.99 1.86
C LYS A 54 -14.35 -9.19 2.15
N GLY A 55 -13.98 -9.94 1.10
CA GLY A 55 -12.94 -10.97 1.21
C GLY A 55 -11.60 -10.37 1.64
N ARG A 56 -10.78 -11.14 2.38
CA ARG A 56 -9.48 -10.65 2.87
C ARG A 56 -8.52 -10.42 1.72
N PHE A 57 -7.83 -9.26 1.70
CA PHE A 57 -6.86 -8.93 0.65
C PHE A 57 -5.82 -10.04 0.45
N ILE A 58 -5.26 -10.57 1.54
CA ILE A 58 -4.22 -11.60 1.51
C ILE A 58 -4.66 -12.86 0.76
N SER A 59 -5.95 -13.19 0.82
CA SER A 59 -6.51 -14.37 0.17
C SER A 59 -6.62 -14.19 -1.34
N TYR A 60 -6.94 -12.98 -1.82
CA TYR A 60 -6.85 -12.62 -3.24
C TYR A 60 -5.39 -12.55 -3.70
N ALA A 61 -4.54 -11.87 -2.94
CA ALA A 61 -3.14 -11.64 -3.31
C ALA A 61 -2.29 -12.91 -3.37
N GLY A 62 -2.63 -13.94 -2.58
CA GLY A 62 -2.03 -15.26 -2.68
C GLY A 62 -2.80 -16.24 -3.59
N GLY A 63 -3.88 -15.81 -4.24
CA GLY A 63 -4.64 -16.60 -5.21
C GLY A 63 -5.51 -17.72 -4.62
N SER A 64 -5.68 -17.74 -3.30
CA SER A 64 -6.66 -18.63 -2.66
C SER A 64 -8.10 -18.20 -2.91
N LEU A 65 -8.32 -16.91 -3.21
CA LEU A 65 -9.55 -16.36 -3.75
C LEU A 65 -9.29 -15.79 -5.16
N SER A 66 -10.20 -16.07 -6.07
CA SER A 66 -10.29 -15.47 -7.40
C SER A 66 -11.13 -14.20 -7.35
N PHE A 67 -10.84 -13.25 -8.24
CA PHE A 67 -11.64 -12.04 -8.42
C PHE A 67 -13.01 -12.30 -9.05
N ASP A 68 -13.16 -13.40 -9.77
CA ASP A 68 -14.38 -13.77 -10.49
C ASP A 68 -15.26 -14.78 -9.73
N GLU A 69 -14.87 -15.17 -8.51
CA GLU A 69 -15.65 -16.11 -7.69
C GLU A 69 -16.52 -15.39 -6.65
N ASP A 70 -17.60 -16.04 -6.22
CA ASP A 70 -18.36 -15.61 -5.06
C ASP A 70 -17.55 -15.91 -3.78
N ALA A 71 -16.84 -14.90 -3.30
CA ALA A 71 -16.02 -15.01 -2.09
C ALA A 71 -16.83 -15.34 -0.83
N LYS A 72 -18.15 -15.06 -0.80
CA LYS A 72 -19.02 -15.47 0.31
C LYS A 72 -19.28 -16.96 0.23
N TYR A 73 -19.72 -17.47 -0.92
CA TYR A 73 -19.90 -18.90 -1.14
C TYR A 73 -18.61 -19.68 -0.89
N ALA A 74 -17.46 -19.18 -1.34
CA ALA A 74 -16.15 -19.78 -1.09
C ALA A 74 -15.85 -19.89 0.42
N GLY A 75 -16.13 -18.85 1.20
CA GLY A 75 -15.98 -18.86 2.66
C GLY A 75 -16.88 -19.86 3.39
N TRP A 76 -18.02 -20.22 2.80
CA TRP A 76 -18.93 -21.25 3.34
C TRP A 76 -18.55 -22.68 2.95
N THR A 77 -17.88 -22.85 1.81
CA THR A 77 -17.70 -24.17 1.18
C THR A 77 -16.30 -24.74 1.28
N ARG A 78 -15.28 -23.90 1.55
CA ARG A 78 -13.90 -24.35 1.69
C ARG A 78 -13.11 -23.49 2.67
N LYS A 79 -12.04 -24.07 3.22
CA LYS A 79 -11.10 -23.33 4.07
C LYS A 79 -10.28 -22.37 3.20
N ILE A 80 -10.48 -21.07 3.38
CA ILE A 80 -9.70 -20.04 2.71
C ILE A 80 -8.39 -19.80 3.47
N GLY A 81 -7.27 -19.95 2.75
CA GLY A 81 -5.92 -19.71 3.23
C GLY A 81 -5.31 -18.47 2.56
N VAL A 82 -3.98 -18.40 2.55
CA VAL A 82 -3.25 -17.39 1.75
C VAL A 82 -3.09 -17.87 0.32
N GLY A 83 -2.71 -19.14 0.13
CA GLY A 83 -2.28 -19.67 -1.17
C GLY A 83 -0.78 -19.47 -1.33
N ASN A 84 -0.35 -18.74 -2.36
CA ASN A 84 1.05 -18.40 -2.60
C ASN A 84 1.57 -17.43 -1.51
N PRO A 85 2.66 -17.75 -0.79
CA PRO A 85 3.27 -16.85 0.21
C PRO A 85 3.68 -15.48 -0.33
N LEU A 86 3.83 -15.32 -1.65
CA LEU A 86 4.03 -14.03 -2.29
C LEU A 86 2.95 -13.00 -1.93
N GLY A 87 1.74 -13.46 -1.57
CA GLY A 87 0.66 -12.61 -1.09
C GLY A 87 1.08 -11.69 0.07
N TYR A 88 1.99 -12.12 0.95
CA TYR A 88 2.49 -11.28 2.04
C TYR A 88 3.27 -10.07 1.55
N LYS A 89 4.10 -10.22 0.50
CA LYS A 89 4.83 -9.09 -0.11
C LYS A 89 3.87 -8.08 -0.74
N ARG A 90 2.82 -8.58 -1.42
CA ARG A 90 1.75 -7.75 -1.96
C ARG A 90 0.96 -7.02 -0.87
N LEU A 91 0.67 -7.68 0.24
CA LEU A 91 0.01 -7.08 1.39
C LEU A 91 0.88 -6.00 2.04
N GLN A 92 2.19 -6.21 2.13
CA GLN A 92 3.12 -5.21 2.62
C GLN A 92 3.12 -3.95 1.73
N MET A 93 3.11 -4.10 0.40
CA MET A 93 2.93 -2.97 -0.53
C MET A 93 1.59 -2.27 -0.34
N PHE A 94 0.50 -3.03 -0.21
CA PHE A 94 -0.84 -2.46 -0.02
C PHE A 94 -0.96 -1.67 1.30
N ASN A 95 -0.41 -2.19 2.39
CA ASN A 95 -0.33 -1.49 3.67
C ASN A 95 0.56 -0.24 3.58
N ALA A 96 1.68 -0.31 2.86
CA ALA A 96 2.54 0.85 2.62
C ALA A 96 1.83 1.95 1.84
N PHE A 97 1.05 1.61 0.82
CA PHE A 97 0.20 2.56 0.11
C PHE A 97 -0.79 3.22 1.08
N ASN A 98 -1.58 2.43 1.79
CA ASN A 98 -2.59 2.94 2.73
C ASN A 98 -1.98 3.87 3.80
N LEU A 99 -0.80 3.53 4.31
CA LEU A 99 -0.11 4.28 5.36
C LEU A 99 0.68 5.50 4.85
N THR A 100 0.80 5.71 3.54
CA THR A 100 1.62 6.82 3.00
C THR A 100 0.87 7.78 2.08
N ILE A 101 -0.37 7.50 1.69
CA ILE A 101 -1.24 8.47 0.99
C ILE A 101 -1.97 9.43 1.96
N PRO A 102 -2.55 10.54 1.45
CA PRO A 102 -3.51 11.36 2.19
C PRO A 102 -4.76 10.57 2.61
N GLY A 103 -5.42 11.00 3.69
CA GLY A 103 -6.53 10.30 4.31
C GLY A 103 -6.16 9.66 5.66
N VAL A 104 -7.14 8.99 6.27
CA VAL A 104 -6.98 8.33 7.57
C VAL A 104 -6.86 6.81 7.34
N PRO A 105 -5.66 6.22 7.49
CA PRO A 105 -5.49 4.78 7.31
C PRO A 105 -6.27 4.00 8.36
N THR A 106 -6.99 2.98 7.91
CA THR A 106 -7.84 2.11 8.75
C THR A 106 -7.52 0.66 8.42
N ILE A 107 -6.79 -0.02 9.30
CA ILE A 107 -6.40 -1.42 9.12
C ILE A 107 -7.46 -2.32 9.77
N TYR A 108 -7.99 -3.29 9.02
CA TYR A 108 -8.93 -4.27 9.54
C TYR A 108 -8.17 -5.35 10.31
N GLN A 109 -8.67 -5.74 11.50
CA GLN A 109 -7.95 -6.64 12.41
C GLN A 109 -7.45 -7.90 11.70
N GLY A 110 -6.17 -8.21 11.81
CA GLY A 110 -5.53 -9.33 11.12
C GLY A 110 -4.87 -8.98 9.79
N ASP A 111 -5.23 -7.87 9.13
CA ASP A 111 -4.57 -7.43 7.89
C ASP A 111 -3.15 -6.87 8.15
N GLU A 112 -2.82 -6.52 9.39
CA GLU A 112 -1.47 -6.11 9.78
C GLU A 112 -0.44 -7.24 9.66
N PHE A 113 -0.88 -8.51 9.73
CA PHE A 113 -0.04 -9.70 9.61
C PHE A 113 -0.47 -10.64 8.47
N GLY A 114 -1.66 -10.47 7.90
CA GLY A 114 -2.15 -11.23 6.76
C GLY A 114 -3.09 -12.39 7.10
N GLN A 115 -4.09 -12.17 7.97
CA GLN A 115 -5.10 -13.17 8.28
C GLN A 115 -5.97 -13.51 7.05
N PRO A 116 -6.00 -14.78 6.58
CA PRO A 116 -6.78 -15.17 5.40
C PRO A 116 -8.27 -15.37 5.69
N GLY A 117 -9.10 -15.18 4.66
CA GLY A 117 -10.53 -15.43 4.75
C GLY A 117 -11.32 -15.05 3.50
N GLY A 118 -12.43 -15.76 3.28
CA GLY A 118 -13.49 -15.42 2.33
C GLY A 118 -14.23 -14.14 2.73
N ASN A 119 -15.42 -13.92 2.16
CA ASN A 119 -16.30 -12.85 2.63
C ASN A 119 -17.05 -13.28 3.92
N ASP A 120 -17.90 -12.40 4.46
CA ASP A 120 -18.75 -12.63 5.62
C ASP A 120 -19.46 -14.00 5.56
N PRO A 121 -19.34 -14.85 6.60
CA PRO A 121 -18.70 -14.58 7.89
C PRO A 121 -17.22 -15.01 8.02
N ASP A 122 -16.62 -15.60 6.99
CA ASP A 122 -15.27 -16.21 7.07
C ASP A 122 -14.15 -15.19 7.30
N ASN A 123 -14.35 -13.91 6.95
CA ASN A 123 -13.40 -12.83 7.29
C ASN A 123 -13.42 -12.42 8.78
N ARG A 124 -14.36 -12.92 9.60
CA ARG A 124 -14.53 -12.56 11.03
C ARG A 124 -13.89 -13.57 11.98
N LYS A 125 -12.78 -14.18 11.55
CA LYS A 125 -12.02 -15.13 12.38
C LYS A 125 -11.55 -14.47 13.67
N MET A 126 -11.39 -15.31 14.70
CA MET A 126 -10.81 -14.86 15.96
C MET A 126 -9.41 -14.31 15.72
N MET A 127 -9.10 -13.22 16.41
CA MET A 127 -7.78 -12.58 16.32
C MET A 127 -6.70 -13.55 16.81
N GLN A 128 -5.63 -13.66 16.05
CA GLN A 128 -4.46 -14.45 16.43
C GLN A 128 -3.43 -13.53 17.10
N PHE A 129 -3.17 -13.76 18.39
CA PHE A 129 -2.21 -12.97 19.18
C PHE A 129 -0.84 -13.65 19.30
N GLU A 130 -0.78 -14.98 19.15
CA GLU A 130 0.42 -15.80 19.31
C GLU A 130 0.54 -16.81 18.17
N GLY A 131 1.73 -17.40 18.01
CA GLY A 131 1.98 -18.46 17.02
C GLY A 131 1.96 -17.97 15.56
N LEU A 132 2.24 -16.69 15.32
CA LEU A 132 2.43 -16.17 13.96
C LEU A 132 3.65 -16.84 13.32
N ASN A 133 3.52 -17.24 12.05
CA ASN A 133 4.64 -17.76 11.27
C ASN A 133 5.59 -16.63 10.81
N ASP A 134 6.74 -16.98 10.25
CA ASP A 134 7.77 -16.01 9.86
C ASP A 134 7.27 -14.92 8.90
N SER A 135 6.42 -15.28 7.93
CA SER A 135 5.86 -14.32 6.96
C SER A 135 4.84 -13.36 7.60
N GLU A 136 4.04 -13.87 8.54
CA GLU A 136 3.10 -13.07 9.32
C GLU A 136 3.83 -12.12 10.26
N GLN A 137 4.88 -12.60 10.95
CA GLN A 137 5.74 -11.77 11.81
C GLN A 137 6.45 -10.68 11.02
N GLN A 138 6.99 -11.01 9.84
CA GLN A 138 7.63 -10.04 8.96
C GLN A 138 6.63 -8.97 8.49
N THR A 139 5.43 -9.39 8.07
CA THR A 139 4.37 -8.47 7.64
C THR A 139 3.93 -7.55 8.78
N LEU A 140 3.78 -8.10 9.99
CA LEU A 140 3.50 -7.31 11.19
C LEU A 140 4.61 -6.30 11.50
N ALA A 141 5.88 -6.69 11.36
CA ALA A 141 7.02 -5.82 11.56
C ALA A 141 7.03 -4.66 10.54
N VAL A 142 6.74 -4.95 9.27
CA VAL A 142 6.59 -3.93 8.23
C VAL A 142 5.45 -2.98 8.54
N THR A 143 4.26 -3.48 8.89
CA THR A 143 3.10 -2.65 9.27
C THR A 143 3.42 -1.76 10.48
N LYS A 144 4.09 -2.30 11.51
CA LYS A 144 4.55 -1.53 12.68
C LYS A 144 5.52 -0.43 12.28
N LYS A 145 6.48 -0.72 11.42
CA LYS A 145 7.48 0.25 10.93
C LYS A 145 6.82 1.38 10.14
N LEU A 146 5.91 1.05 9.22
CA LEU A 146 5.14 2.03 8.44
C LEU A 146 4.26 2.92 9.36
N THR A 147 3.60 2.33 10.35
CA THR A 147 2.77 3.07 11.31
C THR A 147 3.63 4.02 12.16
N ALA A 148 4.80 3.56 12.61
CA ALA A 148 5.74 4.40 13.34
C ALA A 148 6.26 5.56 12.48
N LEU A 149 6.59 5.28 11.20
CA LEU A 149 7.06 6.27 10.24
C LEU A 149 6.00 7.32 9.96
N ARG A 150 4.74 6.92 9.72
CA ARG A 150 3.64 7.87 9.56
C ARG A 150 3.48 8.73 10.81
N ARG A 151 3.50 8.13 12.01
CA ARG A 151 3.32 8.86 13.27
C ARG A 151 4.41 9.92 13.50
N SER A 152 5.66 9.65 13.11
CA SER A 152 6.78 10.57 13.32
C SER A 152 7.02 11.55 12.16
N ASN A 153 6.33 11.42 11.03
CA ASN A 153 6.58 12.19 9.83
C ASN A 153 5.38 13.08 9.43
N MET A 154 5.55 14.40 9.52
CA MET A 154 4.48 15.35 9.23
C MET A 154 4.09 15.39 7.74
N ALA A 155 4.98 15.06 6.81
CA ALA A 155 4.64 14.98 5.39
C ALA A 155 3.67 13.81 5.11
N LEU A 156 3.80 12.68 5.81
CA LEU A 156 2.85 11.59 5.66
C LEU A 156 1.45 11.92 6.22
N ASN A 157 1.36 12.74 7.28
CA ASN A 157 0.08 13.15 7.87
C ASN A 157 -0.59 14.29 7.11
N TYR A 158 0.14 15.36 6.78
CA TYR A 158 -0.40 16.63 6.30
C TYR A 158 0.17 17.09 4.97
N GLY A 159 1.13 16.35 4.41
CA GLY A 159 1.83 16.76 3.21
C GLY A 159 0.95 16.70 1.97
N THR A 160 1.26 17.58 1.03
CA THR A 160 0.76 17.53 -0.36
C THR A 160 1.10 16.17 -0.98
N PHE A 161 0.38 15.78 -2.03
CA PHE A 161 0.65 14.54 -2.77
C PHE A 161 1.01 14.90 -4.22
N GLU A 162 2.14 14.39 -4.72
CA GLU A 162 2.62 14.67 -6.07
C GLU A 162 3.11 13.37 -6.72
N PRO A 163 2.42 12.83 -7.75
CA PRO A 163 2.94 11.70 -8.52
C PRO A 163 4.26 12.05 -9.21
N LEU A 164 5.23 11.14 -9.14
CA LEU A 164 6.56 11.29 -9.77
C LEU A 164 6.74 10.36 -10.96
N LEU A 165 6.26 9.12 -10.84
CA LEU A 165 6.32 8.11 -11.90
C LEU A 165 5.11 7.20 -11.80
N ILE A 166 4.43 7.00 -12.93
CA ILE A 166 3.29 6.07 -13.01
C ILE A 166 3.45 5.25 -14.28
N THR A 167 3.75 3.97 -14.12
CA THR A 167 3.70 2.98 -15.20
C THR A 167 2.62 1.95 -14.89
N ASP A 168 2.59 0.82 -15.58
CA ASP A 168 1.64 -0.23 -15.23
C ASP A 168 2.05 -0.94 -13.94
N ASN A 169 3.36 -1.11 -13.71
CA ASN A 169 3.91 -1.90 -12.58
C ASN A 169 4.77 -1.10 -11.60
N VAL A 170 5.00 0.19 -11.85
CA VAL A 170 5.76 1.06 -10.96
C VAL A 170 4.92 2.28 -10.62
N TYR A 171 4.85 2.61 -9.33
CA TYR A 171 4.24 3.84 -8.86
C TYR A 171 5.17 4.53 -7.89
N ALA A 172 5.43 5.80 -8.12
CA ALA A 172 6.17 6.65 -7.21
C ALA A 172 5.47 7.99 -7.01
N TYR A 173 5.49 8.48 -5.78
CA TYR A 173 4.92 9.78 -5.42
C TYR A 173 5.69 10.41 -4.26
N ALA A 174 5.62 11.74 -4.19
CA ALA A 174 6.13 12.53 -3.08
C ALA A 174 5.00 12.97 -2.14
N ARG A 175 5.32 13.02 -0.85
CA ARG A 175 4.59 13.76 0.17
C ARG A 175 5.46 14.91 0.66
N THR A 176 4.93 16.13 0.72
CA THR A 176 5.71 17.30 1.16
C THR A 176 4.95 18.17 2.16
N TYR A 177 5.57 18.44 3.31
CA TYR A 177 5.07 19.35 4.33
C TYR A 177 6.20 20.21 4.91
N MET A 178 6.15 21.53 4.69
CA MET A 178 7.11 22.51 5.24
C MET A 178 8.59 22.08 5.16
N GLY A 179 9.04 21.67 3.96
CA GLY A 179 10.42 21.23 3.72
C GLY A 179 10.72 19.76 4.06
N ASN A 180 9.85 19.08 4.83
CA ASN A 180 9.94 17.63 5.01
C ASN A 180 9.38 16.93 3.76
N VAL A 181 10.20 16.09 3.12
CA VAL A 181 9.84 15.37 1.90
C VAL A 181 9.94 13.87 2.15
N VAL A 182 8.91 13.15 1.72
CA VAL A 182 8.90 11.69 1.67
C VAL A 182 8.63 11.26 0.25
N VAL A 183 9.44 10.36 -0.29
CA VAL A 183 9.21 9.75 -1.59
C VAL A 183 8.93 8.27 -1.40
N VAL A 184 7.82 7.78 -1.94
CA VAL A 184 7.43 6.37 -1.86
C VAL A 184 7.51 5.77 -3.25
N VAL A 185 8.07 4.57 -3.37
CA VAL A 185 8.25 3.86 -4.64
C VAL A 185 7.79 2.42 -4.50
N PHE A 186 6.98 1.95 -5.44
CA PHE A 186 6.48 0.57 -5.53
C PHE A 186 6.94 -0.11 -6.80
N ASN A 187 7.27 -1.40 -6.72
CA ASN A 187 7.48 -2.29 -7.84
C ASN A 187 6.53 -3.50 -7.74
N ASN A 188 5.44 -3.48 -8.49
CA ASN A 188 4.45 -4.55 -8.59
C ASN A 188 4.71 -5.46 -9.82
N SER A 189 5.98 -5.76 -10.11
CA SER A 189 6.36 -6.72 -11.14
C SER A 189 6.96 -8.00 -10.53
N ASN A 190 7.06 -9.04 -11.36
CA ASN A 190 7.66 -10.32 -10.96
C ASN A 190 9.20 -10.28 -10.86
N SER A 191 9.84 -9.16 -11.23
CA SER A 191 11.30 -9.07 -11.33
C SER A 191 11.86 -7.85 -10.61
N SER A 192 13.11 -7.99 -10.17
CA SER A 192 13.90 -6.84 -9.68
C SER A 192 14.03 -5.81 -10.82
N THR A 193 13.73 -4.55 -10.51
CA THR A 193 13.67 -3.46 -11.49
C THR A 193 14.50 -2.29 -11.02
N LYS A 194 15.30 -1.71 -11.92
CA LYS A 194 15.93 -0.41 -11.72
C LYS A 194 14.96 0.66 -12.18
N ILE A 195 14.52 1.49 -11.25
CA ILE A 195 13.54 2.54 -11.44
C ILE A 195 14.28 3.87 -11.46
N GLU A 196 14.09 4.63 -12.53
CA GLU A 196 14.53 6.01 -12.64
C GLU A 196 13.30 6.91 -12.60
N MET A 197 13.35 7.96 -11.79
CA MET A 197 12.30 8.97 -11.76
C MET A 197 12.89 10.37 -11.60
N GLU A 198 12.25 11.31 -12.28
CA GLU A 198 12.52 12.74 -12.12
C GLU A 198 11.88 13.22 -10.81
N LEU A 199 12.65 13.99 -10.05
CA LEU A 199 12.23 14.71 -8.87
C LEU A 199 11.99 16.18 -9.26
N PRO A 200 11.01 16.85 -8.64
CA PRO A 200 10.89 18.29 -8.76
C PRO A 200 12.20 19.01 -8.45
N ALA A 201 12.54 20.07 -9.21
CA ALA A 201 13.75 20.87 -9.02
C ALA A 201 13.96 21.34 -7.57
N ARG A 202 12.86 21.59 -6.83
CA ARG A 202 12.90 21.95 -5.41
C ARG A 202 13.44 20.86 -4.47
N PHE A 203 13.67 19.64 -4.97
CA PHE A 203 14.29 18.52 -4.25
C PHE A 203 15.74 18.28 -4.66
N ALA A 204 16.30 19.07 -5.60
CA ALA A 204 17.64 18.87 -6.15
C ALA A 204 18.74 18.89 -5.08
N GLU A 205 18.59 19.69 -4.02
CA GLU A 205 19.57 19.79 -2.93
C GLU A 205 19.25 18.87 -1.73
N LEU A 206 18.15 18.11 -1.78
CA LEU A 206 17.78 17.20 -0.71
C LEU A 206 18.57 15.90 -0.79
N ASN A 207 18.99 15.42 0.38
CA ASN A 207 19.46 14.05 0.57
C ASN A 207 18.31 13.21 1.11
N PHE A 208 18.34 11.91 0.83
CA PHE A 208 17.33 10.98 1.27
C PHE A 208 17.96 9.82 2.03
N SER A 209 17.21 9.25 2.97
CA SER A 209 17.51 7.97 3.61
C SER A 209 16.41 6.96 3.25
N SER A 210 16.82 5.73 2.97
CA SER A 210 15.90 4.60 2.77
C SER A 210 15.38 4.10 4.12
N ASN A 211 14.08 3.81 4.21
CA ASN A 211 13.49 3.18 5.39
C ASN A 211 13.34 1.65 5.22
N PHE A 212 13.54 1.07 4.05
CA PHE A 212 13.45 -0.38 3.83
C PHE A 212 14.71 -0.99 3.19
N SER A 213 15.83 -0.28 3.30
CA SER A 213 17.18 -0.70 2.91
C SER A 213 17.35 -1.03 1.42
N SER A 214 16.59 -0.38 0.53
CA SER A 214 16.81 -0.53 -0.92
C SER A 214 18.10 0.15 -1.35
N ASP A 215 18.70 -0.38 -2.41
CA ASP A 215 19.83 0.25 -3.09
C ASP A 215 19.33 1.44 -3.93
N PHE A 216 19.85 2.64 -3.65
CA PHE A 216 19.44 3.86 -4.33
C PHE A 216 20.59 4.85 -4.47
N SER A 217 20.48 5.73 -5.46
CA SER A 217 21.37 6.87 -5.62
C SER A 217 20.60 8.06 -6.19
N LYS A 218 21.08 9.28 -5.91
CA LYS A 218 20.48 10.52 -6.41
C LYS A 218 21.54 11.32 -7.16
N SER A 219 21.15 11.88 -8.30
CA SER A 219 22.00 12.77 -9.10
C SER A 219 21.17 13.97 -9.54
N GLY A 220 21.38 15.11 -8.89
CA GLY A 220 20.58 16.32 -9.10
C GLY A 220 19.09 16.04 -8.87
N GLU A 221 18.32 16.17 -9.95
CA GLU A 221 16.87 15.97 -9.99
C GLU A 221 16.46 14.51 -10.27
N LYS A 222 17.39 13.56 -10.38
CA LYS A 222 17.06 12.15 -10.64
C LYS A 222 17.28 11.27 -9.42
N LEU A 223 16.30 10.42 -9.13
CA LEU A 223 16.42 9.36 -8.13
C LEU A 223 16.37 7.99 -8.82
N TYR A 224 17.41 7.19 -8.58
CA TYR A 224 17.55 5.82 -9.06
C TYR A 224 17.36 4.87 -7.91
N VAL A 225 16.44 3.91 -8.04
CA VAL A 225 16.12 2.93 -7.01
C VAL A 225 16.11 1.54 -7.61
N LYS A 226 16.76 0.57 -6.97
CA LYS A 226 16.62 -0.85 -7.32
C LYS A 226 15.68 -1.50 -6.32
N LEU A 227 14.53 -1.95 -6.81
CA LEU A 227 13.52 -2.67 -6.02
C LEU A 227 13.37 -4.10 -6.52
N ASP A 228 13.29 -5.05 -5.59
CA ASP A 228 12.92 -6.44 -5.91
C ASP A 228 11.47 -6.52 -6.40
N GLY A 229 11.12 -7.65 -7.01
CA GLY A 229 9.73 -7.91 -7.39
C GLY A 229 8.81 -7.91 -6.17
N PHE A 230 7.65 -7.26 -6.29
CA PHE A 230 6.67 -7.08 -5.23
C PHE A 230 7.25 -6.42 -3.98
N SER A 231 7.91 -5.29 -4.16
CA SER A 231 8.53 -4.56 -3.04
C SER A 231 8.31 -3.06 -3.16
N PHE A 232 8.65 -2.34 -2.10
CA PHE A 232 8.54 -0.90 -2.03
C PHE A 232 9.64 -0.34 -1.12
N ASP A 233 9.84 0.97 -1.19
CA ASP A 233 10.61 1.71 -0.18
C ASP A 233 9.97 3.07 0.09
N VAL A 234 10.29 3.63 1.25
CA VAL A 234 9.91 4.97 1.68
C VAL A 234 11.19 5.74 1.99
N PHE A 235 11.49 6.73 1.17
CA PHE A 235 12.64 7.60 1.31
C PHE A 235 12.25 8.87 2.07
N THR A 236 12.98 9.21 3.12
CA THR A 236 12.75 10.43 3.91
C THR A 236 13.90 11.41 3.70
N SER A 237 13.59 12.69 3.50
CA SER A 237 14.61 13.74 3.40
C SER A 237 15.38 13.87 4.72
N ILE A 238 16.71 14.02 4.64
CA ILE A 238 17.63 14.23 5.78
C ILE A 238 18.42 15.53 5.67
#